data_AF-A0A533X4L8-F1
#
_entry.id   AF-A0A533X4L8-F1
#
_cell.length_a   1.000
_cell.length_b   1.000
_cell.length_c   1.000
_cell.angle_alpha   90.00
_cell.angle_beta   90.00
_cell.angle_gamma   90.00
#
_symmetry.space_group_name_H-M   'P 1'
#
loop_
_entity.id
_entity.type
_entity.pdbx_description
1 polymer ?
#
loop_
_entity_poly.entity_id
_entity_poly.type
_entity_poly.pdbx_seq_one_letter_code
_entity_poly.pdbx_strand_id
1 'polypeptide(L)'
;MSDVTELRGFSVSGNDLRIEAAQYPPIEGVSGFKLSGPVSDSFGSYNQWTTLDFQIKDLFGNTRGMRIYHDGYHSPWLGILGGDHYRSVYTLSYDGARLRVVYTSSREFNVATLYMSDPSVFYDLGEVGPSSLSPIPAVSKIYEIQSVDFPRPLEKNMIFEGTGYDHGRVGAEIAYTVGKVRYGLQDLVIREPSMGGADLITQDRTVVMQARFIQDFSQFKGMNWEEALQSQLGKLVSKLGQDFENNHSLVRGYAVLSYVDPSQPNVIKTIVAEVSAPVMR
;
A
#
# COMPACT_ATOMS: atom_id res chain seq x y z
N MET A 1 8.00 12.96 -19.67
CA MET A 1 8.51 14.05 -18.78
C MET A 1 8.81 13.37 -17.45
N SER A 2 9.97 13.59 -16.85
CA SER A 2 10.30 13.03 -15.54
C SER A 2 9.58 13.81 -14.45
N ASP A 3 8.91 13.13 -13.53
CA ASP A 3 8.34 13.76 -12.33
C ASP A 3 9.47 14.39 -11.51
N VAL A 4 9.39 15.71 -11.28
CA VAL A 4 10.38 16.47 -10.50
C VAL A 4 9.72 16.94 -9.23
N THR A 5 10.31 16.57 -8.10
CA THR A 5 9.96 17.12 -6.79
C THR A 5 11.11 17.94 -6.24
N GLU A 6 10.78 19.17 -5.85
CA GLU A 6 11.71 20.16 -5.35
C GLU A 6 11.37 20.49 -3.89
N LEU A 7 12.36 20.41 -3.00
CA LEU A 7 12.24 20.86 -1.61
C LEU A 7 12.52 22.36 -1.58
N ARG A 8 11.50 23.17 -1.30
CA ARG A 8 11.54 24.64 -1.42
C ARG A 8 11.88 25.36 -0.13
N GLY A 9 11.52 24.77 1.02
CA GLY A 9 11.68 25.46 2.29
C GLY A 9 11.70 24.50 3.47
N PHE A 10 12.48 24.87 4.49
CA PHE A 10 12.61 24.15 5.74
C PHE A 10 12.37 25.13 6.88
N SER A 11 11.53 24.76 7.83
CA SER A 11 11.29 25.54 9.04
C SER A 11 11.12 24.62 10.23
N VAL A 12 11.54 25.07 11.40
CA VAL A 12 11.37 24.33 12.66
C VAL A 12 10.61 25.23 13.61
N SER A 13 9.55 24.70 14.22
CA SER A 13 8.79 25.36 15.27
C SER A 13 8.70 24.45 16.49
N GLY A 14 9.41 24.82 17.57
CA GLY A 14 9.64 23.90 18.67
C GLY A 14 10.42 22.67 18.19
N ASN A 15 9.84 21.48 18.36
CA ASN A 15 10.42 20.22 17.90
C ASN A 15 9.76 19.68 16.61
N ASP A 16 8.94 20.49 15.92
CA ASP A 16 8.28 20.10 14.67
C ASP A 16 9.01 20.71 13.47
N LEU A 17 9.60 19.85 12.63
CA LEU A 17 10.16 20.22 11.35
C LEU A 17 9.04 20.28 10.31
N ARG A 18 9.09 21.29 9.44
CA ARG A 18 8.22 21.41 8.27
C ARG A 18 9.06 21.63 7.03
N ILE A 19 8.79 20.81 6.02
CA ILE A 19 9.40 20.88 4.70
C ILE A 19 8.31 21.17 3.69
N GLU A 20 8.48 22.22 2.91
CA GLU A 20 7.59 22.54 1.79
C GLU A 20 8.19 21.95 0.51
N ALA A 21 7.39 21.16 -0.20
CA ALA A 21 7.77 20.55 -1.46
C ALA A 21 6.84 20.99 -2.59
N ALA A 22 7.38 21.13 -3.78
CA ALA A 22 6.62 21.27 -5.01
C ALA A 22 6.87 20.08 -5.92
N GLN A 23 5.87 19.68 -6.68
CA GLN A 23 5.95 18.58 -7.63
C GLN A 23 5.41 19.01 -9.00
N TYR A 24 6.11 18.61 -10.05
CA TYR A 24 5.70 18.86 -11.43
C TYR A 24 5.94 17.62 -12.32
N PRO A 25 4.94 17.20 -13.12
CA PRO A 25 3.58 17.75 -13.21
C PRO A 25 2.78 17.54 -11.90
N PRO A 26 1.69 18.29 -11.69
CA PRO A 26 0.77 18.02 -10.58
C PRO A 26 0.20 16.61 -10.67
N ILE A 27 0.05 15.93 -9.52
CA ILE A 27 -0.55 14.59 -9.45
C ILE A 27 -1.92 14.75 -8.80
N GLU A 28 -2.98 14.35 -9.50
CA GLU A 28 -4.37 14.55 -9.03
C GLU A 28 -4.65 16.02 -8.61
N GLY A 29 -4.10 16.97 -9.39
CA GLY A 29 -4.23 18.41 -9.13
C GLY A 29 -3.31 18.95 -8.01
N VAL A 30 -2.54 18.10 -7.34
CA VAL A 30 -1.60 18.51 -6.29
C VAL A 30 -0.27 18.93 -6.90
N SER A 31 0.05 20.22 -6.83
CA SER A 31 1.31 20.81 -7.32
C SER A 31 2.36 21.03 -6.23
N GLY A 32 1.98 20.85 -4.96
CA GLY A 32 2.89 20.97 -3.82
C GLY A 32 2.25 20.41 -2.55
N PHE A 33 3.10 20.04 -1.60
CA PHE A 33 2.72 19.38 -0.37
C PHE A 33 3.69 19.72 0.76
N LYS A 34 3.32 19.36 1.99
CA LYS A 34 4.12 19.60 3.18
C LYS A 34 4.45 18.29 3.86
N LEU A 35 5.71 18.12 4.23
CA LEU A 35 6.16 17.07 5.14
C LEU A 35 6.34 17.71 6.51
N SER A 36 5.83 17.05 7.55
CA SER A 36 6.02 17.52 8.91
C SER A 36 6.21 16.38 9.87
N GLY A 37 6.93 16.65 10.95
CA GLY A 37 7.00 15.75 12.08
C GLY A 37 8.15 16.06 13.02
N PRO A 38 8.23 15.28 14.12
CA PRO A 38 9.18 15.55 15.18
C PRO A 38 10.62 15.41 14.69
N VAL A 39 11.46 16.36 15.09
CA VAL A 39 12.88 16.44 14.75
C VAL A 39 13.74 16.00 15.93
N SER A 40 14.93 15.48 15.67
CA SER A 40 15.94 15.21 16.70
C SER A 40 16.46 16.50 17.33
N ASP A 41 16.75 16.47 18.63
CA ASP A 41 17.21 17.64 19.39
C ASP A 41 18.60 18.16 18.98
N SER A 42 19.37 17.37 18.22
CA SER A 42 20.73 17.72 17.81
C SER A 42 20.98 17.42 16.34
N PHE A 43 21.83 18.24 15.71
CA PHE A 43 22.41 17.93 14.41
C PHE A 43 23.42 16.78 14.52
N GLY A 44 23.46 15.93 13.50
CA GLY A 44 24.49 14.93 13.31
C GLY A 44 25.51 15.36 12.25
N SER A 45 26.53 14.53 12.08
CA SER A 45 27.51 14.68 10.99
C SER A 45 27.82 13.33 10.36
N TYR A 46 27.83 13.27 9.03
CA TYR A 46 28.12 12.05 8.27
C TYR A 46 28.86 12.40 6.98
N ASN A 47 30.07 11.88 6.76
CA ASN A 47 30.87 12.11 5.55
C ASN A 47 30.91 13.59 5.08
N GLN A 48 31.19 14.52 6.00
CA GLN A 48 31.21 15.97 5.77
C GLN A 48 29.83 16.64 5.57
N TRP A 49 28.74 15.88 5.61
CA TRP A 49 27.38 16.41 5.62
C TRP A 49 26.94 16.72 7.05
N THR A 50 26.27 17.85 7.23
CA THR A 50 25.43 18.08 8.42
C THR A 50 24.12 17.35 8.21
N THR A 51 23.67 16.63 9.24
CA THR A 51 22.44 15.83 9.16
C THR A 51 21.43 16.23 10.21
N LEU A 52 20.15 16.11 9.88
CA LEU A 52 19.05 16.32 10.83
C LEU A 52 18.01 15.21 10.68
N ASP A 53 17.75 14.48 11.76
CA ASP A 53 16.81 13.36 11.75
C ASP A 53 15.42 13.85 12.10
N PHE A 54 14.42 13.30 11.43
CA PHE A 54 13.02 13.57 11.74
C PHE A 54 12.17 12.33 11.46
N GLN A 55 10.91 12.35 11.89
CA GLN A 55 10.00 11.24 11.64
C GLN A 55 8.76 11.72 10.89
N ILE A 56 8.26 10.90 9.97
CA ILE A 56 6.95 11.07 9.36
C ILE A 56 6.05 9.97 9.90
N LYS A 57 4.86 10.34 10.36
CA LYS A 57 3.84 9.40 10.85
C LYS A 57 2.75 9.24 9.81
N ASP A 58 2.41 8.00 9.47
CA ASP A 58 1.26 7.70 8.62
C ASP A 58 -0.06 7.66 9.42
N LEU A 59 -1.17 7.58 8.69
CA LEU A 59 -2.53 7.46 9.23
C LEU A 59 -2.69 6.25 10.15
N PHE A 60 -1.97 5.15 9.85
CA PHE A 60 -2.01 3.91 10.61
C PHE A 60 -1.14 3.95 11.87
N GLY A 61 -0.48 5.08 12.14
CA GLY A 61 0.36 5.28 13.30
C GLY A 61 1.80 4.78 13.14
N ASN A 62 2.18 4.25 11.98
CA ASN A 62 3.55 3.85 11.71
C ASN A 62 4.42 5.09 11.51
N THR A 63 5.57 5.10 12.17
CA THR A 63 6.58 6.15 12.01
C THR A 63 7.69 5.68 11.07
N ARG A 64 8.05 6.52 10.10
CA ARG A 64 9.25 6.35 9.28
C ARG A 64 10.29 7.39 9.65
N GLY A 65 11.49 6.93 9.98
CA GLY A 65 12.64 7.79 10.15
C GLY A 65 13.10 8.36 8.82
N MET A 66 13.33 9.67 8.80
CA MET A 66 13.87 10.43 7.68
C MET A 66 15.10 11.21 8.14
N ARG A 67 15.95 11.62 7.20
CA ARG A 67 17.15 12.43 7.47
C ARG A 67 17.33 13.47 6.39
N ILE A 68 17.60 14.71 6.78
CA ILE A 68 18.07 15.76 5.87
C ILE A 68 19.60 15.71 5.84
N TYR A 69 20.17 15.88 4.65
CA TYR A 69 21.61 16.06 4.45
C TYR A 69 21.88 17.41 3.79
N HIS A 70 22.84 18.16 4.31
CA HIS A 70 23.29 19.42 3.73
C HIS A 70 24.80 19.61 3.88
N ASP A 71 25.49 20.03 2.82
CA ASP A 71 26.94 20.24 2.80
C ASP A 71 27.35 21.72 2.88
N GLY A 72 26.38 22.65 2.87
CA GLY A 72 26.63 24.09 2.88
C GLY A 72 26.73 24.74 1.51
N TYR A 73 26.77 23.95 0.42
CA TYR A 73 27.01 24.43 -0.94
C TYR A 73 25.90 24.07 -1.92
N HIS A 74 25.28 22.90 -1.74
CA HIS A 74 24.25 22.38 -2.63
C HIS A 74 22.89 22.26 -1.94
N SER A 75 21.83 22.11 -2.74
CA SER A 75 20.48 21.86 -2.24
C SER A 75 20.46 20.63 -1.32
N PRO A 76 19.70 20.69 -0.21
CA PRO A 76 19.56 19.56 0.69
C PRO A 76 18.90 18.38 0.00
N TRP A 77 19.27 17.18 0.41
CA TRP A 77 18.64 15.94 -0.04
C TRP A 77 18.17 15.10 1.15
N LEU A 78 17.25 14.17 0.87
CA LEU A 78 16.59 13.37 1.90
C LEU A 78 17.08 11.93 1.90
N GLY A 79 17.22 11.36 3.10
CA GLY A 79 17.34 9.94 3.32
C GLY A 79 16.11 9.39 4.04
N ILE A 80 15.77 8.12 3.75
CA ILE A 80 14.76 7.34 4.46
C ILE A 80 15.42 6.17 5.19
N LEU A 81 15.02 5.90 6.42
CA LEU A 81 15.57 4.81 7.22
C LEU A 81 15.15 3.45 6.62
N GLY A 82 16.14 2.64 6.23
CA GLY A 82 15.98 1.29 5.70
C GLY A 82 16.94 0.31 6.36
N GLY A 83 16.44 -0.49 7.30
CA GLY A 83 17.28 -1.26 8.22
C GLY A 83 18.02 -0.32 9.17
N ASP A 84 19.32 -0.54 9.35
CA ASP A 84 20.16 0.26 10.27
C ASP A 84 20.72 1.55 9.63
N HIS A 85 20.38 1.84 8.37
CA HIS A 85 21.00 2.94 7.62
C HIS A 85 19.96 3.79 6.89
N TYR A 86 20.25 5.08 6.74
CA TYR A 86 19.49 5.98 5.88
C TYR A 86 19.90 5.79 4.42
N ARG A 87 18.91 5.57 3.57
CA ARG A 87 19.03 5.36 2.13
C ARG A 87 18.62 6.62 1.38
N SER A 88 19.35 6.96 0.31
CA SER A 88 19.07 8.16 -0.47
C SER A 88 17.71 8.08 -1.14
N VAL A 89 16.89 9.10 -0.92
CA VAL A 89 15.60 9.29 -1.58
C VAL A 89 15.86 9.86 -2.97
N TYR A 90 15.39 9.13 -3.98
CA TYR A 90 15.51 9.51 -5.38
C TYR A 90 14.39 10.46 -5.81
N THR A 91 13.15 10.15 -5.42
CA THR A 91 12.01 11.03 -5.65
C THR A 91 10.96 10.87 -4.56
N LEU A 92 10.16 11.91 -4.39
CA LEU A 92 9.03 12.01 -3.47
C LEU A 92 7.83 12.46 -4.27
N SER A 93 6.65 11.91 -4.02
CA SER A 93 5.42 12.41 -4.64
C SER A 93 4.23 12.26 -3.71
N TYR A 94 3.29 13.19 -3.81
CA TYR A 94 2.06 13.19 -3.04
C TYR A 94 0.86 13.37 -3.96
N ASP A 95 -0.14 12.51 -3.81
CA ASP A 95 -1.35 12.53 -4.66
C ASP A 95 -2.62 13.02 -3.93
N GLY A 96 -2.45 13.67 -2.78
CA GLY A 96 -3.56 14.06 -1.90
C GLY A 96 -3.88 13.03 -0.81
N ALA A 97 -3.26 11.83 -0.85
CA ALA A 97 -3.36 10.85 0.22
C ALA A 97 -2.12 10.01 0.44
N ARG A 98 -1.43 9.60 -0.62
CA ARG A 98 -0.26 8.73 -0.55
C ARG A 98 0.98 9.58 -0.75
N LEU A 99 1.84 9.62 0.26
CA LEU A 99 3.21 10.06 0.11
C LEU A 99 4.05 8.87 -0.34
N ARG A 100 4.48 8.88 -1.60
CA ARG A 100 5.38 7.87 -2.16
C ARG A 100 6.81 8.36 -2.04
N VAL A 101 7.66 7.52 -1.45
CA VAL A 101 9.10 7.74 -1.32
C VAL A 101 9.82 6.67 -2.12
N VAL A 102 10.46 7.07 -3.22
CA VAL A 102 11.30 6.17 -4.01
C VAL A 102 12.74 6.34 -3.54
N TYR A 103 13.39 5.26 -3.15
CA TYR A 103 14.74 5.29 -2.58
C TYR A 103 15.59 4.13 -3.09
N THR A 104 16.91 4.25 -2.96
CA THR A 104 17.84 3.20 -3.40
C THR A 104 18.18 2.24 -2.27
N SER A 105 18.03 0.94 -2.50
CA SER A 105 18.60 -0.09 -1.64
C SER A 105 19.63 -0.86 -2.45
N SER A 106 20.91 -0.72 -2.07
CA SER A 106 22.06 -1.31 -2.76
C SER A 106 22.17 -0.89 -4.23
N ARG A 107 21.40 -1.51 -5.14
CA ARG A 107 21.36 -1.25 -6.59
C ARG A 107 19.94 -1.26 -7.18
N GLU A 108 18.91 -1.41 -6.35
CA GLU A 108 17.51 -1.47 -6.79
C GLU A 108 16.71 -0.31 -6.20
N PHE A 109 15.76 0.19 -6.98
CA PHE A 109 14.79 1.17 -6.49
C PHE A 109 13.73 0.47 -5.65
N ASN A 110 13.45 1.04 -4.48
CA ASN A 110 12.42 0.61 -3.57
C ASN A 110 11.41 1.74 -3.40
N VAL A 111 10.17 1.37 -3.09
CA VAL A 111 9.08 2.32 -2.83
C VAL A 111 8.59 2.11 -1.41
N ALA A 112 8.46 3.19 -0.67
CA ALA A 112 7.69 3.25 0.57
C ALA A 112 6.49 4.16 0.35
N THR A 113 5.31 3.70 0.70
CA THR A 113 4.07 4.47 0.64
C THR A 113 3.62 4.77 2.07
N LEU A 114 3.42 6.05 2.36
CA LEU A 114 2.86 6.53 3.61
C LEU A 114 1.47 7.08 3.33
N TYR A 115 0.47 6.52 3.97
CA TYR A 115 -0.90 7.03 3.86
C TYR A 115 -1.06 8.22 4.80
N MET A 116 -1.23 9.40 4.23
CA MET A 116 -1.51 10.65 4.95
C MET A 116 -3.02 10.85 5.16
N SER A 117 -3.86 10.17 4.38
CA SER A 117 -5.30 10.12 4.53
C SER A 117 -5.83 8.73 4.17
N ASP A 118 -7.10 8.50 4.49
CA ASP A 118 -7.75 7.21 4.41
C ASP A 118 -7.92 6.73 2.96
N PRO A 119 -7.29 5.63 2.52
CA PRO A 119 -7.36 5.20 1.13
C PRO A 119 -8.73 4.68 0.70
N SER A 120 -9.62 4.36 1.64
CA SER A 120 -10.97 3.86 1.29
C SER A 120 -11.81 4.86 0.51
N VAL A 121 -11.49 6.15 0.58
CA VAL A 121 -12.21 7.21 -0.16
C VAL A 121 -11.96 7.17 -1.68
N PHE A 122 -11.05 6.32 -2.15
CA PHE A 122 -10.72 6.14 -3.57
C PHE A 122 -11.40 4.94 -4.22
N TYR A 123 -12.25 4.23 -3.48
CA TYR A 123 -12.85 2.98 -3.93
C TYR A 123 -14.31 2.91 -3.50
N ASP A 124 -15.21 3.01 -4.49
CA ASP A 124 -16.63 2.80 -4.27
C ASP A 124 -16.97 1.33 -4.56
N LEU A 125 -17.46 0.62 -3.54
CA LEU A 125 -17.81 -0.79 -3.65
C LEU A 125 -19.27 -0.95 -4.11
N GLY A 126 -19.47 -1.58 -5.26
CA GLY A 126 -20.78 -1.89 -5.81
C GLY A 126 -21.54 -2.99 -5.07
N GLU A 127 -22.59 -3.49 -5.74
CA GLU A 127 -23.47 -4.52 -5.19
C GLU A 127 -22.75 -5.85 -4.93
N VAL A 128 -23.24 -6.59 -3.94
CA VAL A 128 -22.72 -7.90 -3.56
C VAL A 128 -23.61 -9.00 -4.11
N GLY A 129 -23.00 -9.94 -4.81
CA GLY A 129 -23.63 -11.15 -5.33
C GLY A 129 -22.97 -12.43 -4.82
N PRO A 130 -23.58 -13.60 -5.10
CA PRO A 130 -22.91 -14.88 -4.89
C PRO A 130 -21.66 -14.96 -5.78
N SER A 131 -20.61 -15.62 -5.30
CA SER A 131 -19.45 -15.91 -6.15
C SER A 131 -19.80 -17.00 -7.17
N SER A 132 -19.31 -16.85 -8.40
CA SER A 132 -19.37 -17.89 -9.44
C SER A 132 -18.40 -19.05 -9.20
N LEU A 133 -17.49 -18.90 -8.24
CA LEU A 133 -16.46 -19.89 -7.96
C LEU A 133 -16.98 -21.10 -7.18
N SER A 134 -16.34 -22.24 -7.43
CA SER A 134 -16.62 -23.47 -6.68
C SER A 134 -16.18 -23.32 -5.22
N PRO A 135 -16.87 -24.01 -4.27
CA PRO A 135 -16.49 -23.98 -2.86
C PRO A 135 -15.01 -24.33 -2.65
N ILE A 136 -14.33 -23.55 -1.81
CA ILE A 136 -12.92 -23.77 -1.45
C ILE A 136 -12.86 -24.33 -0.02
N PRO A 137 -12.10 -25.41 0.24
CA PRO A 137 -11.88 -25.91 1.59
C PRO A 137 -11.37 -24.81 2.55
N ALA A 138 -11.80 -24.86 3.80
CA ALA A 138 -11.52 -23.85 4.85
C ALA A 138 -12.17 -22.47 4.67
N VAL A 139 -12.81 -22.18 3.52
CA VAL A 139 -13.59 -20.95 3.33
C VAL A 139 -14.99 -21.13 3.94
N SER A 140 -15.33 -20.25 4.87
CA SER A 140 -16.62 -20.24 5.59
C SER A 140 -17.70 -19.44 4.86
N LYS A 141 -17.30 -18.37 4.16
CA LYS A 141 -18.18 -17.52 3.36
C LYS A 141 -17.42 -17.01 2.15
N ILE A 142 -18.07 -17.02 0.99
CA ILE A 142 -17.54 -16.44 -0.25
C ILE A 142 -18.62 -15.61 -0.93
N TYR A 143 -18.25 -14.43 -1.41
CA TYR A 143 -19.13 -13.56 -2.21
C TYR A 143 -18.31 -12.75 -3.20
N GLU A 144 -19.00 -12.10 -4.13
CA GLU A 144 -18.40 -11.26 -5.15
C GLU A 144 -19.01 -9.86 -5.14
N ILE A 145 -18.15 -8.85 -5.13
CA ILE A 145 -18.49 -7.45 -5.37
C ILE A 145 -18.46 -7.24 -6.88
N GLN A 146 -19.60 -6.83 -7.44
CA GLN A 146 -19.84 -6.82 -8.89
C GLN A 146 -19.13 -5.68 -9.63
N SER A 147 -18.82 -4.60 -8.92
CA SER A 147 -18.03 -3.48 -9.45
C SER A 147 -17.24 -2.80 -8.34
N VAL A 148 -16.05 -2.32 -8.66
CA VAL A 148 -15.31 -1.35 -7.88
C VAL A 148 -15.07 -0.13 -8.76
N ASP A 149 -15.63 1.00 -8.35
CA ASP A 149 -15.49 2.26 -9.06
C ASP A 149 -14.39 3.13 -8.42
N PHE A 150 -13.69 3.88 -9.26
CA PHE A 150 -12.59 4.75 -8.85
C PHE A 150 -13.00 6.21 -9.06
N PRO A 151 -13.13 7.01 -7.99
CA PRO A 151 -13.48 8.43 -8.07
C PRO A 151 -12.43 9.28 -8.80
N ARG A 152 -11.19 8.80 -8.88
CA ARG A 152 -10.06 9.51 -9.49
C ARG A 152 -9.47 8.77 -10.70
N PRO A 153 -8.89 9.48 -11.68
CA PRO A 153 -8.17 8.86 -12.79
C PRO A 153 -6.92 8.07 -12.37
N LEU A 154 -6.21 8.49 -11.32
CA LEU A 154 -4.96 7.86 -10.89
C LEU A 154 -5.07 6.35 -10.66
N GLU A 155 -6.07 5.88 -9.91
CA GLU A 155 -6.27 4.44 -9.66
C GLU A 155 -6.54 3.66 -10.96
N LYS A 156 -7.25 4.27 -11.92
CA LYS A 156 -7.46 3.65 -13.25
C LYS A 156 -6.15 3.53 -14.01
N ASN A 157 -5.34 4.59 -14.03
CA ASN A 157 -4.04 4.56 -14.69
C ASN A 157 -3.09 3.54 -14.04
N MET A 158 -3.12 3.41 -12.71
CA MET A 158 -2.37 2.39 -11.98
C MET A 158 -2.76 0.96 -12.38
N ILE A 159 -4.01 0.72 -12.75
CA ILE A 159 -4.48 -0.59 -13.22
C ILE A 159 -4.08 -0.81 -14.69
N PHE A 160 -4.39 0.13 -15.57
CA PHE A 160 -4.33 -0.11 -17.03
C PHE A 160 -2.99 0.26 -17.66
N GLU A 161 -2.22 1.16 -17.04
CA GLU A 161 -0.93 1.64 -17.54
C GLU A 161 0.21 1.42 -16.53
N GLY A 162 -0.13 0.98 -15.32
CA GLY A 162 0.79 0.81 -14.21
C GLY A 162 1.60 -0.49 -14.26
N THR A 163 2.45 -0.62 -13.25
CA THR A 163 3.34 -1.77 -13.04
C THR A 163 2.69 -2.82 -12.13
N GLY A 164 3.33 -3.98 -12.00
CA GLY A 164 2.90 -4.98 -11.01
C GLY A 164 2.89 -4.47 -9.56
N TYR A 165 3.73 -3.47 -9.22
CA TYR A 165 3.65 -2.79 -7.92
C TYR A 165 2.33 -2.03 -7.76
N ASP A 166 1.92 -1.31 -8.82
CA ASP A 166 0.69 -0.53 -8.80
C ASP A 166 -0.54 -1.44 -8.72
N HIS A 167 -0.53 -2.60 -9.42
CA HIS A 167 -1.57 -3.63 -9.26
C HIS A 167 -1.63 -4.19 -7.85
N GLY A 168 -0.49 -4.52 -7.25
CA GLY A 168 -0.42 -4.99 -5.86
C GLY A 168 -0.95 -3.97 -4.87
N ARG A 169 -0.58 -2.69 -5.07
CA ARG A 169 -1.05 -1.56 -4.25
C ARG A 169 -2.57 -1.38 -4.34
N VAL A 170 -3.11 -1.29 -5.56
CA VAL A 170 -4.55 -1.14 -5.79
C VAL A 170 -5.30 -2.33 -5.20
N GLY A 171 -4.81 -3.56 -5.39
CA GLY A 171 -5.41 -4.75 -4.79
C GLY A 171 -5.47 -4.67 -3.26
N ALA A 172 -4.40 -4.21 -2.61
CA ALA A 172 -4.36 -4.02 -1.16
C ALA A 172 -5.30 -2.89 -0.68
N GLU A 173 -5.42 -1.80 -1.43
CA GLU A 173 -6.32 -0.68 -1.08
C GLU A 173 -7.80 -1.06 -1.26
N ILE A 174 -8.15 -1.85 -2.28
CA ILE A 174 -9.49 -2.44 -2.41
C ILE A 174 -9.77 -3.36 -1.22
N ALA A 175 -8.81 -4.23 -0.85
CA ALA A 175 -8.96 -5.11 0.32
C ALA A 175 -9.13 -4.33 1.62
N TYR A 176 -8.39 -3.23 1.80
CA TYR A 176 -8.56 -2.31 2.92
C TYR A 176 -9.97 -1.72 2.95
N THR A 177 -10.46 -1.26 1.80
CA THR A 177 -11.81 -0.69 1.65
C THR A 177 -12.87 -1.73 1.99
N VAL A 178 -12.73 -2.98 1.52
CA VAL A 178 -13.61 -4.10 1.88
C VAL A 178 -13.59 -4.33 3.39
N GLY A 179 -12.40 -4.44 3.99
CA GLY A 179 -12.22 -4.62 5.44
C GLY A 179 -12.95 -3.55 6.25
N LYS A 180 -12.77 -2.29 5.87
CA LYS A 180 -13.37 -1.15 6.56
C LYS A 180 -14.88 -1.04 6.34
N VAL A 181 -15.34 -1.05 5.08
CA VAL A 181 -16.72 -0.75 4.72
C VAL A 181 -17.66 -1.95 4.93
N ARG A 182 -17.21 -3.17 4.63
CA ARG A 182 -18.07 -4.36 4.71
C ARG A 182 -17.99 -5.08 6.06
N TYR A 183 -16.84 -5.03 6.71
CA TYR A 183 -16.62 -5.75 7.96
C TYR A 183 -16.45 -4.83 9.18
N GLY A 184 -16.42 -3.50 8.98
CA GLY A 184 -16.29 -2.54 10.07
C GLY A 184 -14.94 -2.62 10.79
N LEU A 185 -13.92 -3.23 10.17
CA LEU A 185 -12.60 -3.38 10.78
C LEU A 185 -12.01 -2.00 11.06
N GLN A 186 -11.67 -1.77 12.32
CA GLN A 186 -10.90 -0.62 12.74
C GLN A 186 -9.41 -0.99 12.77
N ASP A 187 -8.54 0.01 12.72
CA ASP A 187 -7.09 -0.15 12.90
C ASP A 187 -6.42 -1.14 11.93
N LEU A 188 -6.98 -1.26 10.72
CA LEU A 188 -6.42 -2.07 9.65
C LEU A 188 -5.21 -1.36 9.05
N VAL A 189 -4.06 -2.04 9.01
CA VAL A 189 -2.80 -1.49 8.50
C VAL A 189 -2.48 -2.13 7.16
N ILE A 190 -2.27 -1.32 6.11
CA ILE A 190 -1.75 -1.79 4.82
C ILE A 190 -0.23 -1.89 4.90
N ARG A 191 0.33 -3.06 4.58
CA ARG A 191 1.78 -3.26 4.51
C ARG A 191 2.30 -2.99 3.10
N GLU A 192 3.60 -2.70 2.99
CA GLU A 192 4.23 -2.54 1.68
C GLU A 192 4.24 -3.86 0.91
N PRO A 193 3.72 -3.92 -0.32
CA PRO A 193 3.71 -5.15 -1.12
C PRO A 193 5.10 -5.79 -1.30
N SER A 194 6.15 -4.99 -1.27
CA SER A 194 7.54 -5.43 -1.40
C SER A 194 8.10 -6.14 -0.16
N MET A 195 7.47 -6.01 1.01
CA MET A 195 7.98 -6.59 2.26
C MET A 195 7.62 -8.07 2.46
N GLY A 196 6.70 -8.61 1.66
CA GLY A 196 6.18 -9.96 1.81
C GLY A 196 5.36 -10.18 3.09
N GLY A 197 4.80 -11.38 3.23
CA GLY A 197 3.89 -11.74 4.33
C GLY A 197 2.45 -11.32 4.05
N ALA A 198 1.71 -10.99 5.11
CA ALA A 198 0.35 -10.46 5.03
C ALA A 198 0.30 -9.07 4.38
N ASP A 199 -0.68 -8.85 3.51
CA ASP A 199 -0.89 -7.56 2.87
C ASP A 199 -1.55 -6.56 3.83
N LEU A 200 -2.48 -7.04 4.67
CA LEU A 200 -3.12 -6.23 5.70
C LEU A 200 -3.25 -6.99 7.01
N ILE A 201 -3.16 -6.27 8.12
CA ILE A 201 -3.37 -6.81 9.46
C ILE A 201 -3.93 -5.73 10.38
N THR A 202 -4.80 -6.10 11.31
CA THR A 202 -5.24 -5.18 12.37
C THR A 202 -4.12 -4.94 13.38
N GLN A 203 -4.08 -3.77 14.01
CA GLN A 203 -3.05 -3.43 15.01
C GLN A 203 -3.01 -4.42 16.20
N ASP A 204 -4.17 -4.93 16.62
CA ASP A 204 -4.31 -5.97 17.65
C ASP A 204 -3.89 -7.38 17.17
N ARG A 205 -3.57 -7.53 15.88
CA ARG A 205 -3.16 -8.77 15.22
C ARG A 205 -4.18 -9.91 15.36
N THR A 206 -5.47 -9.60 15.37
CA THR A 206 -6.54 -10.61 15.41
C THR A 206 -7.11 -10.92 14.02
N VAL A 207 -7.02 -9.98 13.08
CA VAL A 207 -7.51 -10.14 11.71
C VAL A 207 -6.40 -9.89 10.70
N VAL A 208 -6.30 -10.78 9.70
CA VAL A 208 -5.34 -10.67 8.59
C VAL A 208 -6.08 -10.68 7.24
N MET A 209 -5.53 -9.98 6.25
CA MET A 209 -6.04 -10.04 4.87
C MET A 209 -4.90 -10.26 3.88
N GLN A 210 -5.18 -11.09 2.88
CA GLN A 210 -4.32 -11.36 1.75
C GLN A 210 -5.01 -10.84 0.50
N ALA A 211 -4.33 -10.03 -0.29
CA ALA A 211 -4.87 -9.31 -1.42
C ALA A 211 -4.15 -9.69 -2.72
N ARG A 212 -4.89 -9.75 -3.82
CA ARG A 212 -4.31 -9.86 -5.17
C ARG A 212 -5.15 -9.12 -6.17
N PHE A 213 -4.48 -8.54 -7.14
CA PHE A 213 -5.12 -7.95 -8.32
C PHE A 213 -4.67 -8.71 -9.57
N ILE A 214 -5.62 -9.12 -10.42
CA ILE A 214 -5.35 -9.72 -11.73
C ILE A 214 -5.83 -8.76 -12.81
N GLN A 215 -4.88 -8.14 -13.51
CA GLN A 215 -5.19 -7.26 -14.63
C GLN A 215 -5.35 -8.03 -15.95
N ASP A 216 -4.47 -9.00 -16.22
CA ASP A 216 -4.47 -9.79 -17.45
C ASP A 216 -4.47 -11.30 -17.12
N PHE A 217 -5.40 -12.03 -17.71
CA PHE A 217 -5.51 -13.49 -17.56
C PHE A 217 -4.59 -14.27 -18.51
N SER A 218 -4.00 -13.62 -19.52
CA SER A 218 -3.07 -14.27 -20.46
C SER A 218 -1.82 -14.85 -19.78
N GLN A 219 -1.48 -14.34 -18.59
CA GLN A 219 -0.40 -14.86 -17.76
C GLN A 219 -0.64 -16.29 -17.26
N PHE A 220 -1.89 -16.77 -17.22
CA PHE A 220 -2.26 -18.11 -16.76
C PHE A 220 -2.40 -19.08 -17.93
N LYS A 221 -1.26 -19.46 -18.51
CA LYS A 221 -1.22 -20.39 -19.65
C LYS A 221 -1.91 -21.71 -19.34
N GLY A 222 -2.84 -22.11 -20.19
CA GLY A 222 -3.56 -23.38 -20.10
C GLY A 222 -4.68 -23.41 -19.06
N MET A 223 -5.05 -22.26 -18.49
CA MET A 223 -6.24 -22.11 -17.64
C MET A 223 -7.24 -21.19 -18.33
N ASN A 224 -8.53 -21.49 -18.22
CA ASN A 224 -9.56 -20.48 -18.45
C ASN A 224 -9.58 -19.47 -17.28
N TRP A 225 -10.31 -18.36 -17.43
CA TRP A 225 -10.29 -17.30 -16.43
C TRP A 225 -10.89 -17.73 -15.08
N GLU A 226 -11.92 -18.60 -15.07
CA GLU A 226 -12.52 -19.15 -13.84
C GLU A 226 -11.53 -20.06 -13.09
N GLU A 227 -10.82 -20.93 -13.82
CA GLU A 227 -9.77 -21.79 -13.28
C GLU A 227 -8.61 -20.95 -12.71
N ALA A 228 -8.23 -19.88 -13.40
CA ALA A 228 -7.23 -18.95 -12.93
C ALA A 228 -7.68 -18.26 -11.63
N LEU A 229 -8.91 -17.76 -11.56
CA LEU A 229 -9.49 -17.17 -10.35
C LEU A 229 -9.50 -18.17 -9.19
N GLN A 230 -10.02 -19.37 -9.42
CA GLN A 230 -10.06 -20.45 -8.43
C GLN A 230 -8.65 -20.78 -7.90
N SER A 231 -7.69 -20.92 -8.81
CA SER A 231 -6.28 -21.18 -8.48
C SER A 231 -5.68 -20.06 -7.65
N GLN A 232 -5.88 -18.79 -8.05
CA GLN A 232 -5.32 -17.66 -7.33
C GLN A 232 -5.97 -17.45 -5.95
N LEU A 233 -7.28 -17.66 -5.84
CA LEU A 233 -7.98 -17.58 -4.56
C LEU A 233 -7.54 -18.69 -3.61
N GLY A 234 -7.39 -19.93 -4.11
CA GLY A 234 -6.83 -21.03 -3.33
C GLY A 234 -5.42 -20.75 -2.79
N LYS A 235 -4.57 -20.07 -3.57
CA LYS A 235 -3.25 -19.61 -3.10
C LYS A 235 -3.34 -18.57 -1.99
N LEU A 236 -4.28 -17.62 -2.06
CA LEU A 236 -4.49 -16.64 -0.99
C LEU A 236 -4.98 -17.32 0.29
N VAL A 237 -5.92 -18.26 0.18
CA VAL A 237 -6.41 -19.07 1.32
C VAL A 237 -5.27 -19.89 1.95
N SER A 238 -4.41 -20.50 1.13
CA SER A 238 -3.25 -21.23 1.63
C SER A 238 -2.26 -20.32 2.37
N LYS A 239 -2.02 -19.09 1.89
CA LYS A 239 -1.22 -18.09 2.61
C LYS A 239 -1.84 -17.69 3.95
N LEU A 240 -3.17 -17.52 4.01
CA LEU A 240 -3.85 -17.26 5.29
C LEU A 240 -3.66 -18.43 6.27
N GLY A 241 -3.67 -19.67 5.78
CA GLY A 241 -3.30 -20.84 6.59
C GLY A 241 -1.91 -20.71 7.21
N GLN A 242 -0.91 -20.31 6.42
CA GLN A 242 0.45 -20.05 6.90
C GLN A 242 0.48 -18.88 7.90
N ASP A 243 -0.30 -17.82 7.68
CA ASP A 243 -0.40 -16.69 8.61
C ASP A 243 -0.94 -17.16 9.97
N PHE A 244 -1.98 -18.01 9.99
CA PHE A 244 -2.55 -18.57 11.22
C PHE A 244 -1.56 -19.50 11.96
N GLU A 245 -0.81 -20.32 11.23
CA GLU A 245 0.22 -21.18 11.81
C GLU A 245 1.35 -20.36 12.46
N ASN A 246 1.73 -19.26 11.83
CA ASN A 246 2.81 -18.40 12.31
C ASN A 246 2.37 -17.41 13.40
N ASN A 247 1.06 -17.15 13.52
CA ASN A 247 0.53 -16.21 14.49
C ASN A 247 -0.78 -16.68 15.13
N HIS A 248 -0.66 -17.25 16.33
CA HIS A 248 -1.76 -17.80 17.11
C HIS A 248 -2.77 -16.77 17.63
N SER A 249 -2.48 -15.46 17.57
CA SER A 249 -3.48 -14.43 17.94
C SER A 249 -4.52 -14.19 16.85
N LEU A 250 -4.25 -14.63 15.62
CA LEU A 250 -5.17 -14.46 14.51
C LEU A 250 -6.39 -15.38 14.66
N VAL A 251 -7.58 -14.80 14.56
CA VAL A 251 -8.84 -15.53 14.66
C VAL A 251 -9.59 -15.58 13.33
N ARG A 252 -9.30 -14.62 12.44
CA ARG A 252 -9.99 -14.48 11.15
C ARG A 252 -9.07 -13.99 10.06
N GLY A 253 -9.30 -14.49 8.85
CA GLY A 253 -8.56 -14.16 7.65
C GLY A 253 -9.50 -13.85 6.49
N TYR A 254 -9.11 -12.92 5.63
CA TYR A 254 -9.85 -12.60 4.41
C TYR A 254 -8.94 -12.69 3.19
N ALA A 255 -9.31 -13.52 2.23
CA ALA A 255 -8.67 -13.55 0.92
C ALA A 255 -9.49 -12.66 -0.02
N VAL A 256 -8.86 -11.61 -0.53
CA VAL A 256 -9.49 -10.62 -1.41
C VAL A 256 -8.82 -10.69 -2.78
N LEU A 257 -9.56 -11.16 -3.78
CA LEU A 257 -9.08 -11.29 -5.15
C LEU A 257 -9.84 -10.32 -6.05
N SER A 258 -9.18 -9.24 -6.45
CA SER A 258 -9.71 -8.28 -7.42
C SER A 258 -9.21 -8.60 -8.83
N TYR A 259 -10.04 -8.34 -9.84
CA TYR A 259 -9.67 -8.60 -11.23
C TYR A 259 -10.44 -7.73 -12.22
N VAL A 260 -9.83 -7.48 -13.38
CA VAL A 260 -10.52 -6.90 -14.54
C VAL A 260 -11.42 -7.99 -15.16
N ASP A 261 -12.72 -7.74 -15.27
CA ASP A 261 -13.66 -8.71 -15.87
C ASP A 261 -13.28 -8.96 -17.34
N PRO A 262 -12.95 -10.22 -17.73
CA PRO A 262 -12.59 -10.55 -19.12
C PRO A 262 -13.69 -10.24 -20.14
N SER A 263 -14.95 -10.22 -19.71
CA SER A 263 -16.10 -9.89 -20.55
C SER A 263 -16.38 -8.38 -20.62
N GLN A 264 -15.88 -7.62 -19.64
CA GLN A 264 -16.09 -6.18 -19.50
C GLN A 264 -14.80 -5.50 -19.02
N PRO A 265 -13.87 -5.16 -19.94
CA PRO A 265 -12.50 -4.74 -19.60
C PRO A 265 -12.36 -3.49 -18.70
N ASN A 266 -13.44 -2.73 -18.51
CA ASN A 266 -13.46 -1.54 -17.64
C ASN A 266 -14.15 -1.81 -16.29
N VAL A 267 -14.60 -3.03 -16.03
CA VAL A 267 -15.28 -3.43 -14.81
C VAL A 267 -14.30 -4.22 -13.95
N ILE A 268 -14.09 -3.74 -12.73
CA ILE A 268 -13.30 -4.44 -11.73
C ILE A 268 -14.23 -5.19 -10.80
N LYS A 269 -14.04 -6.50 -10.68
CA LYS A 269 -14.76 -7.35 -9.74
C LYS A 269 -13.85 -7.77 -8.60
N THR A 270 -14.43 -8.03 -7.44
CA THR A 270 -13.68 -8.46 -6.26
C THR A 270 -14.36 -9.63 -5.57
N ILE A 271 -13.68 -10.77 -5.52
CA ILE A 271 -14.11 -11.94 -4.77
C ILE A 271 -13.51 -11.87 -3.36
N VAL A 272 -14.37 -12.07 -2.36
CA VAL A 272 -13.97 -12.05 -0.95
C VAL A 272 -14.30 -13.41 -0.34
N ALA A 273 -13.29 -14.06 0.21
CA ALA A 273 -13.41 -15.32 0.92
C ALA A 273 -12.98 -15.16 2.39
N GLU A 274 -13.88 -15.51 3.31
CA GLU A 274 -13.65 -15.48 4.75
C GLU A 274 -13.18 -16.84 5.25
N VAL A 275 -12.05 -16.85 5.94
CA VAL A 275 -11.39 -18.05 6.48
C VAL A 275 -11.29 -17.88 7.99
N SER A 276 -11.76 -18.87 8.75
CA SER A 276 -11.58 -18.90 10.20
C SER A 276 -10.27 -19.59 10.55
N ALA A 277 -9.60 -19.13 11.61
CA ALA A 277 -8.42 -19.81 12.11
C ALA A 277 -8.76 -21.28 12.49
N PRO A 278 -7.87 -22.24 12.23
CA PRO A 278 -8.08 -23.62 12.66
C PRO A 278 -8.27 -23.67 14.18
N VAL A 279 -9.28 -24.41 14.65
CA VAL A 279 -9.40 -24.72 16.07
C VAL A 279 -8.23 -25.63 16.44
N MET A 280 -7.19 -25.09 17.07
CA MET A 280 -6.11 -25.89 17.63
C MET A 280 -6.72 -26.85 18.67
N ARG A 281 -6.65 -28.14 18.38
CA ARG A 281 -7.03 -29.22 19.30
C ARG A 281 -5.85 -29.63 20.15
#